data_AF-A0A3C0M6T4-F1
#
_entry.id   AF-A0A3C0M6T4-F1
#
_cell.length_a   1.000
_cell.length_b   1.000
_cell.length_c   1.000
_cell.angle_alpha   90.00
_cell.angle_beta   90.00
_cell.angle_gamma   90.00
#
_symmetry.space_group_name_H-M   'P 1'
#
loop_
_entity.id
_entity.type
_entity.pdbx_description
1 polymer ?
#
loop_
_entity_poly.entity_id
_entity_poly.type
_entity_poly.pdbx_seq_one_letter_code
_entity_poly.pdbx_strand_id
1 'polypeptide(L)'
;GPNQHVPILALTANAFAEDGERCRAAGMNDHLTKPIRKAALQAALLKHVPQKTAAEDAPPAEPLGTGALSELVEDFGQAGAARLFTTFVKEQGSEIAVMATAERSSLRRMAHSLKSSARLFGASRLGDLAEALEAEATDAAPDALSAKIAEIAACFAESCKAIKTKLAA
;
A
#
# COMPACT_ATOMS: atom_id res chain seq x y z
N GLY A 1 35.04 0.98 -1.59
CA GLY A 1 34.33 1.79 -0.57
C GLY A 1 33.28 0.94 0.13
N PRO A 2 32.67 1.38 1.25
CA PRO A 2 31.77 0.54 2.05
C PRO A 2 30.55 0.00 1.29
N ASN A 3 30.17 0.62 0.18
CA ASN A 3 29.03 0.23 -0.66
C ASN A 3 29.43 -0.53 -1.95
N GLN A 4 30.69 -0.93 -2.11
CA GLN A 4 31.18 -1.52 -3.37
C GLN A 4 30.53 -2.88 -3.72
N HIS A 5 29.91 -3.55 -2.74
CA HIS A 5 29.25 -4.85 -2.92
C HIS A 5 27.73 -4.76 -2.89
N VAL A 6 27.15 -3.56 -2.82
CA VAL A 6 25.69 -3.39 -2.85
C VAL A 6 25.20 -3.59 -4.28
N PRO A 7 24.32 -4.57 -4.56
CA PRO A 7 23.79 -4.77 -5.91
C PRO A 7 22.92 -3.58 -6.35
N ILE A 8 23.08 -3.16 -7.60
CA ILE A 8 22.32 -2.06 -8.21
C ILE A 8 21.41 -2.64 -9.29
N LEU A 9 20.08 -2.48 -9.10
CA LEU A 9 19.05 -2.89 -10.07
C LEU A 9 18.51 -1.66 -10.81
N ALA A 10 18.59 -1.68 -12.13
CA ALA A 10 18.04 -0.63 -12.98
C ALA A 10 16.50 -0.73 -13.06
N LEU A 11 15.82 0.42 -13.17
CA LEU A 11 14.38 0.49 -13.42
C LEU A 11 14.10 1.24 -14.72
N THR A 12 13.71 0.52 -15.76
CA THR A 12 13.49 1.06 -17.11
C THR A 12 12.00 1.21 -17.39
N ALA A 13 11.62 2.24 -18.14
CA ALA A 13 10.24 2.38 -18.64
C ALA A 13 9.95 1.46 -19.84
N ASN A 14 10.99 1.01 -20.54
CA ASN A 14 10.92 0.19 -21.74
C ASN A 14 11.53 -1.20 -21.53
N ALA A 15 11.01 -2.20 -22.23
CA ALA A 15 11.40 -3.61 -22.12
C ALA A 15 12.32 -4.09 -23.26
N PHE A 16 13.04 -3.18 -23.91
CA PHE A 16 13.91 -3.53 -25.02
C PHE A 16 15.19 -4.21 -24.53
N ALA A 17 15.62 -5.25 -25.25
CA ALA A 17 16.82 -6.01 -24.90
C ALA A 17 18.08 -5.13 -24.86
N GLU A 18 18.14 -4.07 -25.69
CA GLU A 18 19.25 -3.12 -25.68
C GLU A 18 19.37 -2.34 -24.37
N ASP A 19 18.26 -2.09 -23.65
CA ASP A 19 18.30 -1.38 -22.37
C ASP A 19 18.98 -2.22 -21.28
N GLY A 20 18.80 -3.54 -21.30
CA GLY A 20 19.49 -4.46 -20.39
C GLY A 20 21.00 -4.49 -20.63
N GLU A 21 21.44 -4.45 -21.90
CA GLU A 21 22.87 -4.36 -22.22
C GLU A 21 23.49 -3.04 -21.79
N ARG A 22 22.78 -1.92 -22.01
CA ARG A 22 23.22 -0.58 -21.59
C ARG A 22 23.34 -0.48 -20.07
N CYS A 23 22.39 -1.03 -19.31
CA CYS A 23 22.46 -1.06 -17.85
C CYS A 23 23.67 -1.85 -17.35
N ARG A 24 23.95 -3.00 -17.97
CA ARG A 24 25.09 -3.85 -17.63
C ARG A 24 26.42 -3.19 -17.97
N ALA A 25 26.52 -2.54 -19.13
CA ALA A 25 27.70 -1.77 -19.53
C ALA A 25 27.98 -0.59 -18.58
N ALA A 26 26.94 -0.02 -17.97
CA ALA A 26 27.05 1.04 -16.96
C ALA A 26 27.45 0.52 -15.55
N GLY A 27 27.65 -0.79 -15.38
CA GLY A 27 28.05 -1.41 -14.11
C GLY A 27 26.90 -1.77 -13.18
N MET A 28 25.65 -1.81 -13.68
CA MET A 28 24.50 -2.29 -12.90
C MET A 28 24.43 -3.83 -12.95
N ASN A 29 23.84 -4.43 -11.91
CA ASN A 29 23.79 -5.88 -11.72
C ASN A 29 22.64 -6.54 -12.49
N ASP A 30 21.48 -5.88 -12.58
CA ASP A 30 20.34 -6.32 -13.40
C ASP A 30 19.42 -5.13 -13.72
N HIS A 31 18.30 -5.39 -14.40
CA HIS A 31 17.29 -4.40 -14.76
C HIS A 31 15.87 -4.97 -14.62
N LEU A 32 14.92 -4.09 -14.33
CA LEU A 32 13.50 -4.39 -14.24
C LEU A 32 12.71 -3.35 -15.04
N THR A 33 11.63 -3.78 -15.67
CA THR A 33 10.75 -2.91 -16.44
C THR A 33 9.61 -2.37 -15.58
N LYS A 34 9.16 -1.15 -15.88
CA LYS A 34 7.95 -0.57 -15.29
C LYS A 34 6.71 -1.03 -16.09
N PRO A 35 5.56 -1.26 -15.43
CA PRO A 35 5.37 -1.30 -13.98
C PRO A 35 6.05 -2.53 -13.36
N ILE A 36 6.66 -2.35 -12.18
CA ILE A 36 7.41 -3.41 -11.50
C ILE A 36 6.42 -4.48 -11.03
N ARG A 37 6.63 -5.72 -11.47
CA ARG A 37 5.89 -6.88 -10.97
C ARG A 37 6.63 -7.48 -9.78
N LYS A 38 5.90 -7.83 -8.71
CA LYS A 38 6.45 -8.41 -7.48
C LYS A 38 7.34 -9.63 -7.75
N ALA A 39 6.85 -10.58 -8.54
CA ALA A 39 7.61 -11.78 -8.90
C ALA A 39 8.94 -11.47 -9.60
N ALA A 40 8.95 -10.48 -10.49
CA ALA A 40 10.16 -10.05 -11.19
C ALA A 40 11.16 -9.37 -10.22
N LEU A 41 10.67 -8.52 -9.33
CA LEU A 41 11.50 -7.90 -8.30
C LEU A 41 12.09 -8.94 -7.34
N GLN A 42 11.27 -9.88 -6.87
CA GLN A 42 11.71 -10.95 -5.97
C GLN A 42 12.78 -11.82 -6.63
N ALA A 43 12.58 -12.23 -7.88
CA ALA A 43 13.57 -12.99 -8.65
C ALA A 43 14.90 -12.23 -8.80
N ALA A 44 14.85 -10.93 -9.10
CA ALA A 44 16.04 -10.09 -9.20
C ALA A 44 16.76 -9.93 -7.84
N LEU A 45 16.02 -9.73 -6.75
CA LEU A 45 16.60 -9.63 -5.41
C LEU A 45 17.25 -10.96 -4.97
N LEU A 46 16.56 -12.09 -5.18
CA LEU A 46 17.04 -13.43 -4.84
C LEU A 46 18.31 -13.82 -5.60
N LYS A 47 18.53 -13.27 -6.79
CA LYS A 47 19.78 -13.42 -7.57
C LYS A 47 20.99 -12.74 -6.92
N HIS A 48 20.77 -11.64 -6.20
CA HIS A 48 21.85 -10.74 -5.79
C HIS A 48 22.02 -10.59 -4.27
N VAL A 49 21.04 -11.04 -3.47
CA VAL A 49 21.11 -11.05 -2.01
C VAL A 49 21.50 -12.45 -1.54
N PRO A 50 22.48 -12.61 -0.63
CA PRO A 50 22.83 -13.91 -0.08
C PRO A 50 21.60 -14.54 0.59
N GLN A 51 21.15 -15.66 0.04
CA GLN A 51 19.96 -16.34 0.52
C GLN A 51 20.25 -17.03 1.85
N LYS A 52 19.55 -16.61 2.91
CA LYS A 52 19.24 -17.52 4.00
C LYS A 52 18.05 -18.34 3.53
N THR A 53 18.31 -19.57 3.13
CA THR A 53 17.35 -20.52 2.56
C THR A 53 16.06 -20.62 3.39
N ALA A 54 14.94 -20.24 2.77
CA ALA A 54 13.61 -20.74 3.07
C ALA A 54 12.86 -20.84 1.73
N ALA A 55 12.33 -22.03 1.45
CA ALA A 55 11.96 -22.55 0.13
C ALA A 55 10.69 -21.94 -0.49
N GLU A 56 10.62 -22.10 -1.82
CA GLU A 56 9.65 -21.62 -2.82
C GLU A 56 8.31 -22.39 -2.82
N ASP A 57 7.20 -21.68 -3.04
CA ASP A 57 6.30 -21.84 -4.22
C ASP A 57 5.09 -20.89 -4.14
N ALA A 58 4.78 -20.11 -5.19
CA ALA A 58 3.52 -19.34 -5.31
C ALA A 58 3.08 -19.09 -6.79
N PRO A 59 1.82 -19.41 -7.17
CA PRO A 59 1.21 -19.11 -8.48
C PRO A 59 0.49 -17.72 -8.52
N PRO A 60 -0.08 -17.27 -9.66
CA PRO A 60 -0.20 -15.84 -10.02
C PRO A 60 -1.40 -15.10 -9.42
N ALA A 61 -1.18 -13.82 -9.11
CA ALA A 61 -2.13 -12.88 -8.51
C ALA A 61 -3.12 -12.27 -9.52
N GLU A 62 -4.41 -12.25 -9.14
CA GLU A 62 -5.53 -11.57 -9.78
C GLU A 62 -5.95 -10.30 -8.99
N PRO A 63 -6.81 -9.41 -9.53
CA PRO A 63 -6.90 -8.02 -9.08
C PRO A 63 -7.49 -7.89 -7.68
N LEU A 64 -6.80 -7.11 -6.84
CA LEU A 64 -7.15 -6.71 -5.47
C LEU A 64 -8.67 -6.51 -5.29
N GLY A 65 -9.32 -7.50 -4.68
CA GLY A 65 -10.74 -7.50 -4.37
C GLY A 65 -11.06 -8.48 -3.25
N THR A 66 -11.68 -8.00 -2.17
CA THR A 66 -12.23 -8.73 -1.00
C THR A 66 -11.29 -9.65 -0.19
N GLY A 67 -10.09 -9.98 -0.69
CA GLY A 67 -9.05 -10.78 -0.04
C GLY A 67 -7.83 -10.00 0.44
N ALA A 68 -7.82 -8.66 0.33
CA ALA A 68 -6.62 -7.83 0.53
C ALA A 68 -5.89 -8.05 1.87
N LEU A 69 -6.62 -8.34 2.95
CA LEU A 69 -5.99 -8.69 4.23
C LEU A 69 -5.34 -10.08 4.22
N SER A 70 -5.95 -11.06 3.54
CA SER A 70 -5.38 -12.41 3.36
C SER A 70 -4.12 -12.33 2.52
N GLU A 71 -4.16 -11.61 1.40
CA GLU A 71 -3.01 -11.37 0.54
C GLU A 71 -1.88 -10.69 1.31
N LEU A 72 -2.19 -9.70 2.15
CA LEU A 72 -1.20 -9.03 3.00
C LEU A 72 -0.56 -9.99 4.01
N VAL A 73 -1.35 -10.91 4.58
CA VAL A 73 -0.85 -11.94 5.50
C VAL A 73 -0.01 -12.98 4.77
N GLU A 74 -0.40 -13.38 3.57
CA GLU A 74 0.37 -14.29 2.70
C GLU A 74 1.72 -13.66 2.33
N ASP A 75 1.72 -12.37 1.99
CA ASP A 75 2.90 -11.64 1.52
C ASP A 75 3.91 -11.32 2.62
N PHE A 76 3.43 -10.98 3.82
CA PHE A 76 4.26 -10.43 4.90
C PHE A 76 4.23 -11.26 6.19
N GLY A 77 3.46 -12.33 6.21
CA GLY A 77 3.13 -13.10 7.41
C GLY A 77 2.23 -12.32 8.38
N GLN A 78 1.63 -13.03 9.34
CA GLN A 78 0.75 -12.44 10.35
C GLN A 78 1.42 -11.28 11.12
N ALA A 79 2.66 -11.48 11.58
CA ALA A 79 3.39 -10.46 12.31
C ALA A 79 3.74 -9.23 11.44
N GLY A 80 3.97 -9.42 10.14
CA GLY A 80 4.21 -8.31 9.20
C GLY A 80 2.95 -7.50 8.93
N ALA A 81 1.85 -8.19 8.61
CA ALA A 81 0.55 -7.57 8.42
C ALA A 81 0.09 -6.81 9.67
N ALA A 82 0.30 -7.36 10.88
CA ALA A 82 -0.02 -6.69 12.14
C ALA A 82 0.79 -5.40 12.38
N ARG A 83 2.07 -5.37 11.98
CA ARG A 83 2.89 -4.15 12.05
C ARG A 83 2.38 -3.08 11.09
N LEU A 84 2.12 -3.46 9.84
CA LEU A 84 1.58 -2.53 8.83
C LEU A 84 0.23 -1.97 9.26
N PHE A 85 -0.64 -2.84 9.79
CA PHE A 85 -1.92 -2.43 10.32
C PHE A 85 -1.78 -1.49 11.53
N THR A 86 -0.82 -1.73 12.43
CA THR A 86 -0.55 -0.82 13.56
C THR A 86 -0.15 0.58 13.08
N THR A 87 0.71 0.67 12.05
CA THR A 87 1.08 1.95 11.42
C THR A 87 -0.14 2.62 10.80
N PHE A 88 -0.95 1.88 10.04
CA PHE A 88 -2.20 2.37 9.46
C PHE A 88 -3.14 2.97 10.52
N VAL A 89 -3.39 2.25 11.62
CA VAL A 89 -4.28 2.74 12.69
C VAL A 89 -3.75 4.05 13.28
N LYS A 90 -2.44 4.15 13.49
CA LYS A 90 -1.81 5.34 14.06
C LYS A 90 -1.89 6.54 13.11
N GLU A 91 -1.47 6.37 11.86
CA GLU A 91 -1.43 7.45 10.87
C GLU A 91 -2.84 7.92 10.53
N GLN A 92 -3.71 7.00 10.10
CA GLN A 92 -5.06 7.34 9.66
C GLN A 92 -5.94 7.80 10.83
N GLY A 93 -5.77 7.25 12.03
CA GLY A 93 -6.48 7.72 13.21
C GLY A 93 -6.15 9.18 13.55
N SER A 94 -4.88 9.58 13.41
CA SER A 94 -4.47 10.97 13.62
C SER A 94 -4.98 11.92 12.54
N GLU A 95 -5.00 11.49 11.28
CA GLU A 95 -5.57 12.26 10.18
C GLU A 95 -7.08 12.45 10.37
N ILE A 96 -7.83 11.37 10.63
CA ILE A 96 -9.29 11.41 10.82
C ILE A 96 -9.69 12.37 11.96
N ALA A 97 -8.93 12.36 13.07
CA ALA A 97 -9.20 13.23 14.21
C ALA A 97 -9.15 14.73 13.87
N VAL A 98 -8.37 15.12 12.86
CA VAL A 98 -8.23 16.53 12.43
C VAL A 98 -9.04 16.87 11.18
N MET A 99 -9.70 15.90 10.54
CA MET A 99 -10.51 16.15 9.33
C MET A 99 -11.63 17.16 9.58
N ALA A 100 -12.27 17.11 10.76
CA ALA A 100 -13.38 18.00 11.10
C ALA A 100 -13.01 19.49 11.13
N THR A 101 -11.72 19.82 11.31
CA THR A 101 -11.21 21.19 11.34
C THR A 101 -10.33 21.52 10.14
N ALA A 102 -10.18 20.58 9.19
CA ALA A 102 -9.30 20.76 8.05
C ALA A 102 -9.96 21.60 6.95
N GLU A 103 -9.14 22.39 6.26
CA GLU A 103 -9.53 23.12 5.06
C GLU A 103 -9.97 22.15 3.94
N ARG A 104 -10.91 22.57 3.10
CA ARG A 104 -11.49 21.74 2.01
C ARG A 104 -10.45 21.11 1.09
N SER A 105 -9.39 21.86 0.75
CA SER A 105 -8.31 21.38 -0.11
C SER A 105 -7.50 20.25 0.53
N SER A 106 -7.35 20.26 1.85
CA SER A 106 -6.69 19.21 2.62
C SER A 106 -7.59 18.01 2.84
N LEU A 107 -8.89 18.24 3.11
CA LEU A 107 -9.90 17.19 3.24
C LEU A 107 -9.91 16.22 2.06
N ARG A 108 -9.84 16.74 0.82
CA ARG A 108 -9.79 15.89 -0.38
C ARG A 108 -8.57 14.98 -0.41
N ARG A 109 -7.39 15.49 -0.04
CA ARG A 109 -6.16 14.69 -0.02
C ARG A 109 -6.19 13.63 1.09
N MET A 110 -6.67 13.99 2.26
CA MET A 110 -6.83 13.06 3.39
C MET A 110 -7.81 11.95 3.03
N ALA A 111 -8.94 12.30 2.42
CA ALA A 111 -9.92 11.33 1.92
C ALA A 111 -9.33 10.39 0.85
N HIS A 112 -8.55 10.93 -0.10
CA HIS A 112 -7.85 10.12 -1.11
C HIS A 112 -6.86 9.11 -0.50
N SER A 113 -6.07 9.55 0.48
CA SER A 113 -5.11 8.73 1.21
C SER A 113 -5.81 7.62 2.00
N LEU A 114 -6.86 7.99 2.75
CA LEU A 114 -7.68 7.07 3.53
C LEU A 114 -8.36 6.02 2.65
N LYS A 115 -8.90 6.42 1.49
CA LYS A 115 -9.52 5.51 0.52
C LYS A 115 -8.57 4.37 0.13
N SER A 116 -7.37 4.75 -0.30
CA SER A 116 -6.37 3.79 -0.78
C SER A 116 -5.88 2.88 0.35
N SER A 117 -5.61 3.46 1.51
CA SER A 117 -5.12 2.73 2.69
C SER A 117 -6.18 1.80 3.28
N ALA A 118 -7.44 2.21 3.32
CA ALA A 118 -8.56 1.38 3.80
C ALA A 118 -8.74 0.12 2.94
N ARG A 119 -8.67 0.28 1.61
CA ARG A 119 -8.82 -0.83 0.65
C ARG A 119 -7.68 -1.86 0.76
N LEU A 120 -6.46 -1.43 1.09
CA LEU A 120 -5.33 -2.34 1.36
C LEU A 120 -5.61 -3.34 2.48
N PHE A 121 -6.35 -2.94 3.52
CA PHE A 121 -6.72 -3.83 4.63
C PHE A 121 -8.12 -4.47 4.46
N GLY A 122 -8.72 -4.36 3.27
CA GLY A 122 -10.04 -4.90 2.97
C GLY A 122 -11.20 -4.15 3.63
N ALA A 123 -10.98 -2.93 4.14
CA ALA A 123 -12.03 -2.08 4.71
C ALA A 123 -12.80 -1.34 3.60
N SER A 124 -13.49 -2.10 2.73
CA SER A 124 -14.14 -1.55 1.53
C SER A 124 -15.13 -0.44 1.84
N ARG A 125 -16.01 -0.62 2.85
CA ARG A 125 -16.98 0.41 3.25
C ARG A 125 -16.31 1.72 3.66
N LEU A 126 -15.20 1.65 4.40
CA LEU A 126 -14.43 2.84 4.78
C LEU A 126 -13.83 3.51 3.53
N GLY A 127 -13.34 2.71 2.59
CA GLY A 127 -12.86 3.20 1.29
C GLY A 127 -13.94 3.94 0.50
N ASP A 128 -15.16 3.42 0.47
CA ASP A 128 -16.28 4.02 -0.28
C ASP A 128 -16.75 5.33 0.37
N LEU A 129 -16.78 5.39 1.71
CA LEU A 129 -17.08 6.63 2.42
C LEU A 129 -16.04 7.72 2.15
N ALA A 130 -14.76 7.34 2.14
CA ALA A 130 -13.64 8.23 1.84
C ALA A 130 -13.68 8.71 0.37
N GLU A 131 -14.04 7.83 -0.57
CA GLU A 131 -14.24 8.20 -1.99
C GLU A 131 -15.34 9.25 -2.16
N ALA A 132 -16.48 9.05 -1.50
CA ALA A 132 -17.57 10.01 -1.56
C ALA A 132 -17.19 11.34 -0.87
N LEU A 133 -16.44 11.32 0.25
CA LEU A 133 -15.92 12.56 0.84
C LEU A 133 -14.93 13.28 -0.10
N GLU A 134 -14.06 12.55 -0.80
CA GLU A 134 -13.12 13.10 -1.78
C GLU A 134 -13.85 13.85 -2.90
N ALA A 135 -14.94 13.27 -3.42
CA ALA A 135 -15.76 13.87 -4.47
C ALA A 135 -16.51 15.12 -3.97
N GLU A 136 -17.08 15.05 -2.77
CA GLU A 136 -17.96 16.08 -2.21
C GLU A 136 -17.20 17.24 -1.54
N ALA A 137 -15.91 17.08 -1.22
CA ALA A 137 -15.10 18.06 -0.49
C ALA A 137 -15.06 19.46 -1.12
N THR A 138 -15.31 19.57 -2.44
CA THR A 138 -15.28 20.85 -3.16
C THR A 138 -16.59 21.63 -2.99
N ASP A 139 -17.73 20.96 -3.15
CA ASP A 139 -19.03 21.61 -3.37
C ASP A 139 -20.03 21.44 -2.21
N ALA A 140 -19.83 20.46 -1.33
CA ALA A 140 -20.79 20.16 -0.27
C ALA A 140 -20.87 21.26 0.81
N ALA A 141 -22.02 21.33 1.48
CA ALA A 141 -22.21 22.21 2.63
C ALA A 141 -21.32 21.74 3.82
N PRO A 142 -20.81 22.66 4.66
CA PRO A 142 -19.99 22.31 5.82
C PRO A 142 -20.62 21.30 6.77
N ASP A 143 -21.94 21.38 7.00
CA ASP A 143 -22.67 20.45 7.87
C ASP A 143 -22.71 19.03 7.29
N ALA A 144 -22.90 18.91 5.96
CA ALA A 144 -22.88 17.62 5.27
C ALA A 144 -21.50 16.97 5.33
N LEU A 145 -20.43 17.75 5.14
CA LEU A 145 -19.05 17.28 5.30
C LEU A 145 -18.79 16.82 6.74
N SER A 146 -19.23 17.58 7.74
CA SER A 146 -19.06 17.25 9.15
C SER A 146 -19.76 15.93 9.53
N ALA A 147 -20.99 15.73 9.06
CA ALA A 147 -21.71 14.47 9.26
C ALA A 147 -20.98 13.28 8.62
N LYS A 148 -20.43 13.47 7.41
CA LYS A 148 -19.71 12.44 6.67
C LYS A 148 -18.37 12.08 7.33
N ILE A 149 -17.65 13.07 7.86
CA ILE A 149 -16.42 12.85 8.64
C ILE A 149 -16.73 12.05 9.92
N ALA A 150 -17.84 12.34 10.60
CA ALA A 150 -18.26 11.57 11.76
C ALA A 150 -18.59 10.10 11.39
N GLU A 151 -19.25 9.87 10.25
CA GLU A 151 -19.51 8.53 9.74
C GLU A 151 -18.20 7.77 9.41
N ILE A 152 -17.24 8.44 8.76
CA ILE A 152 -15.91 7.88 8.49
C ILE A 152 -15.21 7.48 9.78
N ALA A 153 -15.22 8.34 10.81
CA ALA A 153 -14.58 8.05 12.08
C ALA A 153 -15.19 6.81 12.78
N ALA A 154 -16.51 6.69 12.77
CA ALA A 154 -17.20 5.51 13.30
C ALA A 154 -16.85 4.24 12.50
N CYS A 155 -16.93 4.30 11.17
CA CYS A 155 -16.62 3.18 10.28
C CYS A 155 -15.14 2.76 10.41
N PHE A 156 -14.22 3.70 10.63
CA PHE A 156 -12.81 3.42 10.87
C PHE A 156 -12.61 2.65 12.17
N ALA A 157 -13.25 3.06 13.27
CA ALA A 157 -13.16 2.36 14.55
C ALA A 157 -13.69 0.91 14.45
N GLU A 158 -14.83 0.72 13.78
CA GLU A 158 -15.41 -0.61 13.53
C GLU A 158 -14.48 -1.50 12.70
N SER A 159 -13.97 -0.95 11.58
CA SER A 159 -13.05 -1.66 10.69
C SER A 159 -11.77 -2.07 11.42
N CYS A 160 -11.22 -1.16 12.23
CA CYS A 160 -10.02 -1.44 13.01
C CYS A 160 -10.21 -2.59 14.00
N LYS A 161 -11.35 -2.63 14.68
CA LYS A 161 -11.70 -3.73 15.59
C LYS A 161 -11.79 -5.06 14.83
N ALA A 162 -12.50 -5.08 13.70
CA ALA A 162 -12.68 -6.28 12.90
C ALA A 162 -11.36 -6.83 12.33
N ILE A 163 -10.52 -5.96 11.77
CA ILE A 163 -9.20 -6.34 11.22
C ILE A 163 -8.28 -6.85 12.31
N LYS A 164 -8.24 -6.18 13.47
CA LYS A 164 -7.45 -6.63 14.62
C LYS A 164 -7.84 -8.03 15.08
N THR A 165 -9.14 -8.34 15.12
CA THR A 165 -9.61 -9.70 15.47
C THR A 165 -9.13 -10.74 14.46
N LYS A 166 -9.16 -10.43 13.15
CA LYS A 166 -8.68 -11.34 12.10
C LYS A 166 -7.17 -11.58 12.14
N LEU A 167 -6.38 -10.56 12.51
CA LEU A 167 -4.92 -10.66 12.62
C LEU A 167 -4.45 -11.32 13.92
N ALA A 168 -5.34 -11.50 14.90
CA ALA A 168 -5.06 -12.18 16.16
C ALA A 168 -5.50 -13.66 16.18
N ALA A 169 -6.20 -14.11 15.13
CA ALA A 169 -6.65 -15.48 14.92
C ALA A 169 -5.57 -16.30 14.19
#